data_AF-A0A928V2Z6-F1
#
_entry.id   AF-A0A928V2Z6-F1
#
_cell.length_a   1.000
_cell.length_b   1.000
_cell.length_c   1.000
_cell.angle_alpha   90.00
_cell.angle_beta   90.00
_cell.angle_gamma   90.00
#
_symmetry.space_group_name_H-M   'P 1'
#
loop_
_entity.id
_entity.type
_entity.pdbx_description
1 polymer ?
#
loop_
_entity_poly.entity_id
_entity_poly.type
_entity_poly.pdbx_seq_one_letter_code
_entity_poly.pdbx_strand_id
1 'polypeptide(L)'
;MVSFSTLIVACLISLIVGGGLGAFLLYLFRAQVYSQELEQRLHDAEGTLQSYQRDVAEHFAQTSQLVNNLTQSYRDVHEHLANSALKLATPAISKQILDSANGNLLGGEKSYINEQQFEAPRDWAPKTAGSSGTLSEEYGLHDYHHDDKDIDQIKAPAADGVAEYDPDDTKYKS
;
A
#
# COMPACT_ATOMS: atom_id res chain seq x y z
N MET A 1 45.58 -23.78 69.04
CA MET A 1 44.77 -22.55 68.92
C MET A 1 44.84 -22.12 67.46
N VAL A 2 43.73 -22.05 66.74
CA VAL A 2 43.72 -21.57 65.34
C VAL A 2 43.99 -20.07 65.33
N SER A 3 44.95 -19.63 64.51
CA SER A 3 45.35 -18.22 64.43
C SER A 3 44.38 -17.41 63.56
N PHE A 4 44.06 -16.20 63.98
CA PHE A 4 43.14 -15.28 63.26
C PHE A 4 43.47 -15.13 61.76
N SER A 5 44.75 -15.07 61.40
CA SER A 5 45.22 -15.01 60.02
C SER A 5 44.76 -16.21 59.17
N THR A 6 44.66 -17.41 59.76
CA THR A 6 44.22 -18.62 59.03
C THR A 6 42.73 -18.58 58.70
N LEU A 7 41.90 -17.99 59.57
CA LEU A 7 40.47 -17.81 59.31
C LEU A 7 40.22 -16.79 58.18
N ILE A 8 40.99 -15.70 58.14
CA ILE A 8 40.88 -14.70 57.07
C ILE A 8 41.25 -15.32 55.72
N VAL A 9 42.36 -16.06 55.66
CA VAL A 9 42.81 -16.69 54.42
C VAL A 9 41.79 -17.74 53.93
N ALA A 10 41.26 -18.56 54.83
CA ALA A 10 40.23 -19.54 54.47
C ALA A 10 38.94 -18.89 53.93
N CYS A 11 38.52 -17.76 54.51
CA CYS A 11 37.34 -17.01 54.07
C CYS A 11 37.54 -16.37 52.69
N LEU A 12 38.73 -15.84 52.42
CA LEU A 12 39.06 -15.30 51.10
C LEU A 12 39.07 -16.40 50.03
N ILE A 13 39.65 -17.56 50.35
CA ILE A 13 39.68 -18.69 49.42
C ILE A 13 38.25 -19.20 49.15
N SER A 14 37.41 -19.34 50.18
CA SER A 14 36.02 -19.80 49.97
C SER A 14 35.18 -18.78 49.20
N LEU A 15 35.42 -17.47 49.38
CA LEU A 15 34.76 -16.42 48.60
C LEU A 15 35.16 -16.47 47.13
N ILE A 16 36.45 -16.67 46.83
CA ILE A 16 36.94 -16.75 45.45
C ILE A 16 36.40 -18.01 44.77
N VAL A 17 36.49 -19.17 45.44
CA VAL A 17 36.01 -20.44 44.88
C VAL A 17 34.49 -20.45 44.75
N GLY A 18 33.77 -20.02 45.78
CA GLY A 18 32.31 -19.94 45.79
C GLY A 18 31.77 -18.89 44.83
N GLY A 19 32.43 -17.73 44.75
CA GLY A 19 32.09 -16.68 43.79
C GLY A 19 32.35 -17.11 42.35
N GLY A 20 33.47 -17.80 42.09
CA GLY A 20 33.79 -18.37 40.79
C GLY A 20 32.77 -19.43 40.35
N LEU A 21 32.46 -20.41 41.20
CA LEU A 21 31.44 -21.42 40.92
C LEU A 21 30.05 -20.81 40.76
N GLY A 22 29.69 -19.86 41.62
CA GLY A 22 28.39 -19.18 41.57
C GLY A 22 28.22 -18.38 40.27
N ALA A 23 29.23 -17.60 39.89
CA ALA A 23 29.23 -16.87 38.63
C ALA A 23 29.18 -17.80 37.41
N PHE A 24 29.92 -18.91 37.46
CA PHE A 24 29.92 -19.92 36.39
C PHE A 24 28.54 -20.58 36.22
N LEU A 25 27.89 -20.97 37.32
CA LEU A 25 26.54 -21.53 37.29
C LEU A 25 25.53 -20.50 36.76
N LEU A 26 25.57 -19.25 37.24
CA LEU A 26 24.68 -18.19 36.76
C LEU A 26 24.88 -17.89 35.27
N TYR A 27 26.12 -17.95 34.78
CA TYR A 27 26.43 -17.77 33.37
C TYR A 27 25.79 -18.86 32.50
N LEU A 28 25.88 -20.12 32.91
CA LEU A 28 25.25 -21.24 32.20
C LEU A 28 23.72 -21.13 32.18
N PHE A 29 23.11 -20.78 33.32
CA PHE A 29 21.66 -20.57 33.40
C PHE A 29 21.19 -19.41 32.51
N ARG A 30 21.95 -18.29 32.45
CA ARG A 30 21.63 -17.17 31.55
C ARG A 30 21.73 -17.55 30.07
N ALA A 31 22.73 -18.35 29.69
CA ALA A 31 22.91 -18.78 28.31
C ALA A 31 21.73 -19.63 27.82
N GLN A 32 21.19 -20.51 28.67
CA GLN A 32 20.04 -21.35 28.34
C GLN A 32 18.73 -20.56 28.16
N VAL A 33 18.53 -19.48 28.94
CA VAL A 33 17.35 -18.61 28.77
C VAL A 33 17.45 -17.82 27.46
N TYR A 34 18.65 -17.33 27.12
CA TYR A 34 18.85 -16.58 25.88
C TYR A 34 18.64 -17.42 24.62
N SER A 35 19.03 -18.71 24.64
CA SER A 35 18.78 -19.61 23.51
C SER A 35 17.29 -19.87 23.30
N GLN A 36 16.49 -19.96 24.37
CA GLN A 36 15.03 -20.14 24.24
C GLN A 36 14.36 -18.94 23.57
N GLU A 37 14.76 -17.71 23.90
CA GLU A 37 14.22 -16.52 23.22
C GLU A 37 14.57 -16.50 21.72
N LEU A 38 15.75 -16.99 21.36
CA LEU A 38 16.19 -17.02 19.96
C LEU A 38 15.44 -18.10 19.17
N GLU A 39 15.25 -19.29 19.76
CA GLU A 39 14.42 -20.36 19.20
C GLU A 39 12.96 -19.91 19.04
N GLN A 40 12.42 -19.20 20.04
CA GLN A 40 11.06 -18.68 19.98
C GLN A 40 10.90 -17.64 18.87
N ARG A 41 11.87 -16.73 18.70
CA ARG A 41 11.86 -15.76 17.59
C ARG A 41 11.91 -16.43 16.22
N LEU A 42 12.68 -17.52 16.08
CA LEU A 42 12.70 -18.30 14.84
C LEU A 42 11.33 -18.95 14.60
N HIS A 43 10.74 -19.55 15.63
CA HIS A 43 9.44 -20.18 15.51
C HIS A 43 8.32 -19.18 15.17
N ASP A 44 8.33 -18.00 15.79
CA ASP A 44 7.39 -16.91 15.48
C ASP A 44 7.57 -16.39 14.05
N ALA A 45 8.83 -16.24 13.59
CA ALA A 45 9.13 -15.82 12.21
C ALA A 45 8.67 -16.87 11.18
N GLU A 46 8.89 -18.16 11.45
CA GLU A 46 8.40 -19.25 10.61
C GLU A 46 6.87 -19.30 10.58
N GLY A 47 6.23 -19.14 11.74
CA GLY A 47 4.77 -19.12 11.85
C GLY A 47 4.13 -17.94 11.09
N THR A 48 4.72 -16.75 11.18
CA THR A 48 4.25 -15.57 10.43
C THR A 48 4.41 -15.74 8.92
N LEU A 49 5.52 -16.32 8.45
CA LEU A 49 5.70 -16.65 7.04
C LEU A 49 4.66 -17.66 6.55
N GLN A 50 4.39 -18.71 7.34
CA GLN A 50 3.40 -19.71 6.98
C GLN A 50 1.99 -19.11 6.92
N SER A 51 1.63 -18.24 7.87
CA SER A 51 0.35 -17.52 7.84
C SER A 51 0.24 -16.65 6.60
N TYR A 52 1.28 -15.87 6.28
CA TYR A 52 1.30 -15.03 5.10
C TYR A 52 1.13 -15.84 3.81
N GLN A 53 1.85 -16.95 3.67
CA GLN A 53 1.71 -17.83 2.51
C GLN A 53 0.29 -18.38 2.36
N ARG A 54 -0.34 -18.76 3.48
CA ARG A 54 -1.73 -19.22 3.50
C ARG A 54 -2.70 -18.12 3.10
N ASP A 55 -2.55 -16.91 3.65
CA ASP A 55 -3.44 -15.78 3.38
C ASP A 55 -3.33 -15.33 1.91
N VAL A 56 -2.12 -15.36 1.34
CA VAL A 56 -1.89 -15.11 -0.09
C VAL A 56 -2.57 -16.18 -0.95
N ALA A 57 -2.41 -17.47 -0.61
CA ALA A 57 -3.04 -18.56 -1.34
C ALA A 57 -4.57 -18.45 -1.32
N GLU A 58 -5.16 -18.11 -0.18
CA GLU A 58 -6.59 -17.87 -0.03
C GLU A 58 -7.05 -16.68 -0.88
N HIS A 59 -6.32 -15.56 -0.86
CA HIS A 59 -6.63 -14.40 -1.71
C HIS A 59 -6.57 -14.74 -3.21
N PHE A 60 -5.59 -15.52 -3.65
CA PHE A 60 -5.51 -15.97 -5.04
C PHE A 60 -6.66 -16.93 -5.40
N ALA A 61 -7.05 -17.82 -4.49
CA ALA A 61 -8.21 -18.70 -4.69
C ALA A 61 -9.49 -17.87 -4.86
N GLN A 62 -9.76 -16.92 -3.95
CA GLN A 62 -10.92 -16.03 -4.03
C GLN A 62 -10.90 -15.17 -5.30
N THR A 63 -9.73 -14.63 -5.66
CA THR A 63 -9.57 -13.82 -6.88
C THR A 63 -9.85 -14.65 -8.12
N SER A 64 -9.37 -15.91 -8.18
CA SER A 64 -9.63 -16.80 -9.31
C SER A 64 -11.12 -17.09 -9.49
N GLN A 65 -11.87 -17.24 -8.39
CA GLN A 65 -13.31 -17.40 -8.42
C GLN A 65 -14.00 -16.13 -8.94
N LEU A 66 -13.57 -14.96 -8.49
CA LEU A 66 -14.14 -13.68 -8.93
C LEU A 66 -13.85 -13.40 -10.41
N VAL A 67 -12.65 -13.70 -10.89
CA VAL A 67 -12.27 -13.59 -12.30
C VAL A 67 -13.08 -14.56 -13.17
N ASN A 68 -13.34 -15.77 -12.69
CA ASN A 68 -14.21 -16.71 -13.39
C ASN A 68 -15.66 -16.18 -13.47
N ASN A 69 -16.19 -15.62 -12.38
CA ASN A 69 -17.51 -15.00 -12.39
C ASN A 69 -17.58 -13.81 -13.36
N LEU A 70 -16.54 -12.97 -13.40
CA LEU A 70 -16.45 -11.88 -14.37
C LEU A 70 -16.43 -12.40 -15.82
N THR A 71 -15.68 -13.48 -16.07
CA THR A 71 -15.62 -14.12 -17.39
C THR A 71 -16.99 -14.65 -17.83
N GLN A 72 -17.75 -15.25 -16.91
CA GLN A 72 -19.13 -15.69 -17.18
C GLN A 72 -20.03 -14.49 -17.49
N SER A 73 -20.03 -13.47 -16.64
CA SER A 73 -20.81 -12.24 -16.88
C SER A 73 -20.47 -11.57 -18.21
N TYR A 74 -19.19 -11.57 -18.61
CA TYR A 74 -18.77 -11.06 -19.92
C TYR A 74 -19.37 -11.85 -21.09
N ARG A 75 -19.37 -13.19 -20.99
CA ARG A 75 -20.00 -14.06 -22.00
C ARG A 75 -21.50 -13.81 -22.07
N ASP A 76 -22.17 -13.71 -20.93
CA ASP A 76 -23.62 -13.46 -20.85
C ASP A 76 -24.00 -12.12 -21.50
N VAL A 77 -23.22 -11.07 -21.24
CA VAL A 77 -23.41 -9.76 -21.90
C VAL A 77 -23.23 -9.88 -23.41
N HIS A 78 -22.19 -10.57 -23.88
CA HIS A 78 -21.97 -10.77 -25.31
C HIS A 78 -23.08 -11.58 -25.98
N GLU A 79 -23.54 -12.66 -25.35
CA GLU A 79 -24.67 -13.47 -25.79
C GLU A 79 -25.95 -12.62 -25.84
N HIS A 80 -26.20 -11.79 -24.83
CA HIS A 80 -27.34 -10.89 -24.79
C HIS A 80 -27.30 -9.84 -25.91
N LEU A 81 -26.12 -9.29 -26.20
CA LEU A 81 -25.93 -8.35 -27.30
C LEU A 81 -26.14 -9.02 -28.66
N ALA A 82 -25.60 -10.22 -28.87
CA ALA A 82 -25.80 -10.97 -30.11
C ALA A 82 -27.28 -11.32 -30.34
N ASN A 83 -27.96 -11.81 -29.30
CA ASN A 83 -29.39 -12.11 -29.35
C ASN A 83 -30.25 -10.85 -29.56
N SER A 84 -29.89 -9.73 -28.93
CA SER A 84 -30.57 -8.44 -29.14
C SER A 84 -30.34 -7.92 -30.55
N ALA A 85 -29.11 -7.99 -31.08
CA ALA A 85 -28.82 -7.61 -32.45
C ALA A 85 -29.66 -8.45 -33.44
N LEU A 86 -29.76 -9.77 -33.24
CA LEU A 86 -30.61 -10.63 -34.06
C LEU A 86 -32.09 -10.22 -33.96
N LYS A 87 -32.59 -10.00 -32.74
CA LYS A 87 -33.98 -9.61 -32.49
C LYS A 87 -34.31 -8.27 -33.11
N LEU A 88 -33.47 -7.24 -32.92
CA LEU A 88 -33.70 -5.90 -33.48
C LEU A 88 -33.46 -5.84 -35.00
N ALA A 89 -32.55 -6.67 -35.55
CA ALA A 89 -32.33 -6.77 -36.99
C ALA A 89 -33.40 -7.62 -37.71
N THR A 90 -34.37 -8.19 -36.98
CA THR A 90 -35.46 -8.95 -37.60
C THR A 90 -36.22 -8.05 -38.58
N PRO A 91 -36.53 -8.51 -39.81
CA PRO A 91 -37.18 -7.69 -40.84
C PRO A 91 -38.50 -7.06 -40.40
N ALA A 92 -39.23 -7.72 -39.50
CA ALA A 92 -40.49 -7.22 -38.94
C ALA A 92 -40.28 -5.97 -38.06
N ILE A 93 -39.24 -5.94 -37.24
CA ILE A 93 -38.88 -4.79 -36.40
C ILE A 93 -38.23 -3.70 -37.25
N SER A 94 -37.38 -4.07 -38.21
CA SER A 94 -36.84 -3.12 -39.19
C SER A 94 -37.95 -2.40 -39.97
N LYS A 95 -39.00 -3.13 -40.41
CA LYS A 95 -40.20 -2.52 -41.01
C LYS A 95 -40.97 -1.63 -40.03
N GLN A 96 -41.14 -2.06 -38.78
CA GLN A 96 -41.84 -1.25 -37.76
C GLN A 96 -41.08 0.04 -37.41
N ILE A 97 -39.74 -0.01 -37.38
CA ILE A 97 -38.89 1.17 -37.22
C ILE A 97 -38.99 2.04 -38.47
N LEU A 98 -39.01 1.48 -39.68
CA LEU A 98 -39.16 2.24 -40.91
C LEU A 98 -40.53 2.92 -41.02
N ASP A 99 -41.61 2.23 -40.65
CA ASP A 99 -42.97 2.79 -40.63
C ASP A 99 -43.13 3.90 -39.58
N SER A 100 -42.54 3.73 -38.38
CA SER A 100 -42.55 4.76 -37.34
C SER A 100 -41.63 5.94 -37.67
N ALA A 101 -40.47 5.69 -38.28
CA ALA A 101 -39.59 6.72 -38.81
C ALA A 101 -40.25 7.51 -39.95
N ASN A 102 -40.97 6.85 -40.87
CA ASN A 102 -41.69 7.55 -41.94
C ASN A 102 -42.83 8.43 -41.40
N GLY A 103 -43.40 8.08 -40.22
CA GLY A 103 -44.38 8.91 -39.52
C GLY A 103 -43.79 10.13 -38.79
N ASN A 104 -42.49 10.13 -38.46
CA ASN A 104 -41.87 11.17 -37.62
C ASN A 104 -40.74 11.97 -38.31
N LEU A 105 -40.27 11.57 -39.50
CA LEU A 105 -39.11 12.16 -40.21
C LEU A 105 -39.42 13.24 -41.26
N LEU A 106 -40.62 13.83 -41.26
CA LEU A 106 -40.79 15.15 -41.92
C LEU A 106 -40.21 16.32 -41.09
N GLY A 107 -39.70 16.07 -39.88
CA GLY A 107 -38.94 17.03 -39.07
C GLY A 107 -37.51 16.54 -38.88
N GLY A 108 -36.55 17.18 -39.56
CA GLY A 108 -35.17 16.71 -39.63
C GLY A 108 -34.32 16.99 -38.38
N GLU A 109 -33.30 16.16 -38.19
CA GLU A 109 -31.95 16.60 -37.77
C GLU A 109 -30.97 15.42 -37.93
N LYS A 110 -29.92 15.59 -38.74
CA LYS A 110 -28.79 14.66 -38.77
C LYS A 110 -27.89 14.99 -37.58
N SER A 111 -27.96 14.21 -36.51
CA SER A 111 -26.97 14.27 -35.43
C SER A 111 -25.68 13.57 -35.88
N TYR A 112 -24.64 14.36 -36.10
CA TYR A 112 -23.27 13.90 -36.35
C TYR A 112 -22.70 13.42 -35.01
N ILE A 113 -22.34 12.14 -34.93
CA ILE A 113 -21.63 11.58 -33.79
C ILE A 113 -20.19 12.10 -33.88
N ASN A 114 -19.80 12.98 -32.98
CA ASN A 114 -18.45 13.52 -32.91
C ASN A 114 -17.52 12.41 -32.42
N GLU A 115 -16.69 11.85 -33.32
CA GLU A 115 -15.62 10.89 -33.02
C GLU A 115 -14.49 11.57 -32.25
N GLN A 116 -14.78 12.06 -31.05
CA GLN A 116 -13.76 12.47 -30.10
C GLN A 116 -13.05 11.21 -29.60
N GLN A 117 -11.80 11.07 -30.03
CA GLN A 117 -10.86 10.02 -29.71
C GLN A 117 -10.89 9.63 -28.22
N PHE A 118 -11.41 8.44 -27.92
CA PHE A 118 -11.18 7.79 -26.64
C PHE A 118 -9.84 7.07 -26.71
N GLU A 119 -8.76 7.72 -26.25
CA GLU A 119 -7.50 7.03 -25.95
C GLU A 119 -7.53 6.59 -24.47
N ALA A 120 -7.18 5.33 -24.21
CA ALA A 120 -7.11 4.81 -22.85
C ALA A 120 -6.08 5.62 -22.01
N PRO A 121 -6.34 5.87 -20.72
CA PRO A 121 -5.39 6.55 -19.86
C PRO A 121 -4.02 5.85 -19.93
N ARG A 122 -3.00 6.56 -20.41
CA ARG A 122 -1.62 6.08 -20.39
C ARG A 122 -1.09 6.22 -18.96
N ASP A 123 -1.35 5.21 -18.15
CA ASP A 123 -0.83 5.09 -16.78
C ASP A 123 0.67 4.71 -16.74
N TRP A 124 1.39 4.87 -17.84
CA TRP A 124 2.83 4.68 -17.94
C TRP A 124 3.41 5.94 -18.56
N ALA A 125 3.72 6.95 -17.74
CA ALA A 125 4.48 8.11 -18.19
C ALA A 125 5.84 7.63 -18.71
N PRO A 126 6.14 7.74 -20.02
CA PRO A 126 7.46 7.42 -20.51
C PRO A 126 8.43 8.46 -19.96
N LYS A 127 9.43 7.97 -19.22
CA LYS A 127 10.47 8.80 -18.60
C LYS A 127 11.16 9.63 -19.69
N THR A 128 11.30 10.93 -19.48
CA THR A 128 12.27 11.73 -20.23
C THR A 128 13.67 11.34 -19.78
N ALA A 129 14.63 11.22 -20.71
CA ALA A 129 15.99 10.82 -20.37
C ALA A 129 16.60 11.80 -19.34
N GLY A 130 16.80 11.32 -18.11
CA GLY A 130 17.34 12.11 -17.00
C GLY A 130 16.35 12.50 -15.89
N SER A 131 15.07 12.13 -15.96
CA SER A 131 14.13 12.36 -14.85
C SER A 131 13.98 11.15 -13.93
N SER A 132 14.15 11.38 -12.63
CA SER A 132 13.88 10.43 -11.55
C SER A 132 12.36 10.27 -11.39
N GLY A 133 11.87 9.03 -11.27
CA GLY A 133 10.43 8.76 -11.24
C GLY A 133 9.76 9.23 -9.94
N THR A 134 8.44 9.33 -9.90
CA THR A 134 7.66 9.64 -8.68
C THR A 134 7.83 8.63 -7.54
N LEU A 135 8.45 7.48 -7.82
CA LEU A 135 8.81 6.44 -6.85
C LEU A 135 10.33 6.29 -6.69
N SER A 136 11.14 7.21 -7.20
CA SER A 136 12.58 7.17 -6.93
C SER A 136 12.87 7.67 -5.53
N GLU A 137 13.90 7.10 -4.90
CA GLU A 137 14.32 7.45 -3.55
C GLU A 137 14.80 8.91 -3.44
N GLU A 138 15.13 9.53 -4.57
CA GLU A 138 15.53 10.94 -4.76
C GLU A 138 14.33 11.91 -4.84
N TYR A 139 13.11 11.41 -5.07
CA TYR A 139 11.95 12.25 -5.33
C TYR A 139 11.61 13.10 -4.10
N GLY A 140 11.88 14.41 -4.19
CA GLY A 140 11.70 15.35 -3.09
C GLY A 140 12.95 15.59 -2.23
N LEU A 141 14.08 14.93 -2.51
CA LEU A 141 15.38 15.23 -1.92
C LEU A 141 16.15 16.16 -2.87
N HIS A 142 15.87 17.46 -2.81
CA HIS A 142 16.82 18.45 -3.32
C HIS A 142 17.86 18.73 -2.25
N ASP A 143 19.11 18.36 -2.53
CA ASP A 143 20.26 18.75 -1.72
C ASP A 143 20.40 20.28 -1.80
N TYR A 144 19.84 20.99 -0.83
CA TYR A 144 20.19 22.38 -0.60
C TYR A 144 21.62 22.43 -0.09
N HIS A 145 22.57 22.48 -1.01
CA HIS A 145 23.89 23.03 -0.76
C HIS A 145 23.69 24.47 -0.27
N HIS A 146 23.76 24.67 1.04
CA HIS A 146 23.81 25.97 1.66
C HIS A 146 25.21 26.55 1.39
N ASP A 147 25.39 27.13 0.20
CA ASP A 147 26.51 28.02 -0.04
C ASP A 147 26.16 29.38 0.59
N ASP A 148 26.70 29.58 1.79
CA ASP A 148 26.77 30.85 2.52
C ASP A 148 27.44 31.91 1.62
N LYS A 149 26.68 32.67 0.81
CA LYS A 149 27.02 34.05 0.38
C LYS A 149 25.78 34.89 0.05
N ASP A 150 25.80 36.09 0.62
CA ASP A 150 25.08 37.31 0.22
C ASP A 150 23.60 37.43 0.59
N ILE A 151 23.40 37.67 1.89
CA ILE A 151 22.44 38.64 2.42
C ILE A 151 22.64 39.99 1.70
N ASP A 152 21.73 40.33 0.78
CA ASP A 152 20.97 41.57 0.83
C ASP A 152 20.07 41.74 -0.41
N GLN A 153 18.86 42.24 -0.14
CA GLN A 153 17.81 42.64 -1.08
C GLN A 153 16.80 41.56 -1.50
N ILE A 154 15.77 41.33 -0.69
CA ILE A 154 14.38 41.37 -1.20
C ILE A 154 13.48 42.10 -0.19
N LYS A 155 13.03 43.27 -0.63
CA LYS A 155 12.05 44.17 -0.02
C LYS A 155 10.71 43.45 0.23
N ALA A 156 10.14 43.61 1.43
CA ALA A 156 8.85 43.06 1.81
C ALA A 156 7.69 43.68 1.01
N PRO A 157 6.83 42.89 0.34
CA PRO A 157 5.48 43.29 0.00
C PRO A 157 4.51 43.04 1.16
N ALA A 158 3.54 43.94 1.26
CA ALA A 158 2.68 44.22 2.40
C ALA A 158 1.78 43.07 2.85
N ALA A 159 1.46 43.11 4.15
CA ALA A 159 0.41 42.35 4.78
C ALA A 159 -0.95 42.68 4.16
N ASP A 160 -1.58 41.67 3.55
CA ASP A 160 -3.04 41.61 3.41
C ASP A 160 -3.46 40.14 3.37
N GLY A 161 -4.33 39.74 4.30
CA GLY A 161 -5.03 38.45 4.29
C GLY A 161 -4.45 37.34 5.17
N VAL A 162 -4.34 37.56 6.49
CA VAL A 162 -4.38 36.45 7.44
C VAL A 162 -5.84 35.99 7.58
N ALA A 163 -6.17 34.84 7.01
CA ALA A 163 -7.36 34.11 7.42
C ALA A 163 -7.06 33.47 8.78
N GLU A 164 -7.61 34.07 9.83
CA GLU A 164 -7.65 33.53 11.19
C GLU A 164 -8.33 32.14 11.16
N TYR A 165 -7.60 31.09 11.56
CA TYR A 165 -8.12 29.73 11.66
C TYR A 165 -8.83 29.57 13.01
N ASP A 166 -10.16 29.55 12.98
CA ASP A 166 -11.03 29.25 14.13
C ASP A 166 -11.35 27.74 14.17
N PRO A 167 -10.94 26.98 15.21
CA PRO A 167 -11.04 25.53 15.24
C PRO A 167 -12.42 24.96 15.62
N ASP A 168 -13.49 25.76 15.80
CA ASP A 168 -14.77 25.26 16.35
C ASP A 168 -15.92 25.03 15.33
N ASP A 169 -15.69 25.11 14.01
CA ASP A 169 -16.77 25.05 13.00
C ASP A 169 -17.10 23.64 12.45
N THR A 170 -16.87 22.56 13.22
CA THR A 170 -17.21 21.19 12.77
C THR A 170 -18.51 20.63 13.35
N LYS A 171 -19.37 21.47 13.93
CA LYS A 171 -20.65 21.02 14.45
C LYS A 171 -21.83 21.60 13.66
N TYR A 172 -22.62 20.65 13.11
CA TYR A 172 -23.96 20.79 12.52
C TYR A 172 -24.03 21.08 11.01
N LYS A 173 -23.97 19.99 10.22
CA LYS A 173 -24.81 19.86 9.04
C LYS A 173 -25.36 18.44 8.91
N SER A 174 -26.53 18.23 9.51
CA SER A 174 -27.56 17.27 9.08
C SER A 174 -28.83 18.08 8.87
#